data_AF-A0A2V8WUI5-F1
#
_entry.id   AF-A0A2V8WUI5-F1
#
_cell.length_a   1.000
_cell.length_b   1.000
_cell.length_c   1.000
_cell.angle_alpha   90.00
_cell.angle_beta   90.00
_cell.angle_gamma   90.00
#
_symmetry.space_group_name_H-M   'P 1'
#
loop_
_entity.id
_entity.type
_entity.pdbx_description
1 polymer ?
#
loop_
_entity_poly.entity_id
_entity_poly.type
_entity_poly.pdbx_seq_one_letter_code
_entity_poly.pdbx_strand_id
1 'polypeptide(L)'
;MYVHMFAFRWKPGVTEKQKLRVAAEIRGLQGKIPGLVETAVGVNISSRGQGYEFGGVMKFADKASLYSYGPHPVHQELVSWLMPLIEPVEVDFELSPVNKFPINAPAGKWRHKFPAARSYPACACLEPRYPLPCSRHSNQR
;
A
#
# COMPACT_ATOMS: atom_id res chain seq x y z
N MET A 1 4.03 -12.85 15.14
CA MET A 1 3.07 -11.78 14.82
C MET A 1 3.15 -11.49 13.33
N TYR A 2 2.00 -11.40 12.67
CA TYR A 2 1.88 -11.09 11.25
C TYR A 2 1.23 -9.74 11.08
N VAL A 3 1.60 -9.02 10.03
CA VAL A 3 1.08 -7.70 9.72
C VAL A 3 0.45 -7.74 8.34
N HIS A 4 -0.78 -7.26 8.27
CA HIS A 4 -1.48 -6.92 7.03
C HIS A 4 -1.54 -5.40 6.92
N MET A 5 -0.80 -4.86 5.98
CA MET A 5 -0.83 -3.43 5.65
C MET A 5 -1.65 -3.25 4.38
N PHE A 6 -2.52 -2.25 4.36
CA PHE A 6 -3.27 -1.88 3.17
C PHE A 6 -3.27 -0.37 2.99
N ALA A 7 -3.40 0.07 1.73
CA ALA A 7 -3.63 1.46 1.40
C ALA A 7 -4.65 1.56 0.25
N PHE A 8 -5.47 2.60 0.28
CA PHE A 8 -6.55 2.81 -0.67
C PHE A 8 -6.36 4.13 -1.42
N ARG A 9 -6.59 4.06 -2.74
CA ARG A 9 -6.97 5.24 -3.53
C ARG A 9 -8.48 5.28 -3.64
N TRP A 10 -9.09 6.45 -3.49
CA TRP A 10 -10.54 6.59 -3.66
C TRP A 10 -10.89 6.66 -5.14
N LYS A 11 -11.93 5.94 -5.55
CA LYS A 11 -12.50 6.12 -6.89
C LYS A 11 -13.26 7.44 -6.99
N PRO A 12 -13.49 7.95 -8.21
CA PRO A 12 -14.29 9.17 -8.40
C PRO A 12 -15.67 9.07 -7.77
N GLY A 13 -16.12 10.13 -7.10
CA GLY A 13 -17.46 10.22 -6.51
C GLY A 13 -17.59 9.68 -5.08
N VAL A 14 -16.51 9.19 -4.46
CA VAL A 14 -16.53 8.81 -3.03
C VAL A 14 -16.66 10.05 -2.14
N THR A 15 -17.72 10.07 -1.34
CA THR A 15 -18.05 11.17 -0.42
C THR A 15 -17.27 11.07 0.89
N GLU A 16 -17.07 12.20 1.57
CA GLU A 16 -16.45 12.22 2.90
C GLU A 16 -17.19 11.33 3.91
N LYS A 17 -18.52 11.26 3.83
CA LYS A 17 -19.33 10.36 4.67
C LYS A 17 -18.96 8.89 4.43
N GLN A 18 -18.72 8.49 3.18
CA GLN A 18 -18.26 7.14 2.86
C GLN A 18 -16.84 6.91 3.39
N LYS A 19 -15.91 7.85 3.23
CA LYS A 19 -14.54 7.73 3.77
C LYS A 19 -14.53 7.55 5.29
N LEU A 20 -15.35 8.33 6.00
CA LEU A 20 -15.51 8.22 7.46
C LEU A 20 -16.10 6.87 7.86
N ARG A 21 -17.10 6.38 7.11
CA ARG A 21 -17.67 5.04 7.32
C ARG A 21 -16.60 3.96 7.14
N VAL A 22 -15.79 4.03 6.07
CA VAL A 22 -14.70 3.08 5.83
C VAL A 22 -13.74 3.04 7.01
N ALA A 23 -13.30 4.20 7.51
CA ALA A 23 -12.42 4.27 8.66
C ALA A 23 -13.03 3.67 9.94
N ALA A 24 -14.31 3.93 10.19
CA ALA A 24 -15.03 3.41 11.36
C ALA A 24 -15.22 1.89 11.28
N GLU A 25 -15.65 1.37 10.14
CA GLU A 25 -15.94 -0.06 9.94
C GLU A 25 -14.67 -0.90 10.01
N ILE A 26 -13.56 -0.43 9.44
CA ILE A 26 -12.27 -1.12 9.53
C ILE A 26 -11.78 -1.18 10.98
N ARG A 27 -11.83 -0.06 11.72
CA ARG A 27 -11.50 -0.07 13.16
C ARG A 27 -12.41 -1.02 13.94
N GLY A 28 -13.68 -1.09 13.55
CA GLY A 28 -14.68 -1.97 14.15
C GLY A 28 -14.48 -3.47 13.89
N LEU A 29 -13.51 -3.86 13.06
CA LEU A 29 -13.11 -5.27 12.91
C LEU A 29 -12.36 -5.79 14.15
N GLN A 30 -11.63 -4.90 14.83
CA GLN A 30 -10.92 -5.26 16.05
C GLN A 30 -11.91 -5.72 17.13
N GLY A 31 -11.65 -6.89 17.70
CA GLY A 31 -12.55 -7.54 18.66
C GLY A 31 -13.67 -8.38 18.05
N LYS A 32 -13.93 -8.28 16.73
CA LYS A 32 -14.88 -9.17 16.02
C LYS A 32 -14.19 -10.36 15.35
N ILE A 33 -12.92 -10.22 14.99
CA ILE A 33 -12.14 -11.25 14.29
C ILE A 33 -11.16 -11.89 15.29
N PRO A 34 -11.28 -13.19 15.58
CA PRO A 34 -10.34 -13.89 16.45
C PRO A 34 -8.89 -13.76 15.94
N GLY A 35 -7.98 -13.42 16.83
CA GLY A 35 -6.54 -13.29 16.50
C GLY A 35 -6.13 -11.95 15.88
N LEU A 36 -7.07 -11.03 15.61
CA LEU A 36 -6.77 -9.63 15.27
C LEU A 36 -6.43 -8.84 16.55
N VAL A 37 -5.15 -8.59 16.74
CA VAL A 37 -4.58 -7.99 17.97
C VAL A 37 -4.75 -6.47 17.96
N GLU A 38 -4.49 -5.82 16.83
CA GLU A 38 -4.48 -4.37 16.72
C GLU A 38 -4.89 -3.94 15.32
N THR A 39 -5.69 -2.88 15.23
CA THR A 39 -6.04 -2.22 13.96
C THR A 39 -5.79 -0.73 14.08
N ALA A 40 -4.90 -0.22 13.23
CA ALA A 40 -4.63 1.21 13.10
C ALA A 40 -4.96 1.67 11.68
N VAL A 41 -5.73 2.75 11.54
CA VAL A 41 -6.07 3.32 10.22
C VAL A 41 -6.08 4.84 10.26
N GLY A 42 -5.78 5.48 9.13
CA GLY A 42 -5.75 6.93 9.03
C GLY A 42 -5.61 7.45 7.60
N VAL A 43 -5.74 8.77 7.48
CA VAL A 43 -5.48 9.51 6.24
C VAL A 43 -3.98 9.58 6.00
N ASN A 44 -3.56 9.36 4.77
CA ASN A 44 -2.16 9.44 4.40
C ASN A 44 -1.66 10.89 4.40
N ILE A 45 -0.60 11.15 5.14
CA ILE A 45 0.06 12.47 5.22
C ILE A 45 1.33 12.55 4.35
N SER A 46 1.75 11.44 3.75
CA SER A 46 2.98 11.37 2.97
C SER A 46 2.80 11.99 1.58
N SER A 47 3.68 12.94 1.23
CA SER A 47 3.76 13.50 -0.12
C SER A 47 4.23 12.49 -1.17
N ARG A 48 4.78 11.35 -0.75
CA ARG A 48 5.22 10.24 -1.62
C ARG A 48 4.17 9.12 -1.72
N GLY A 49 2.94 9.40 -1.32
CA GLY A 49 1.86 8.42 -1.24
C GLY A 49 1.38 7.85 -2.57
N GLN A 50 1.87 8.32 -3.73
CA GLN A 50 1.47 7.84 -5.05
C GLN A 50 -0.07 7.80 -5.22
N GLY A 51 -0.80 8.80 -4.74
CA GLY A 51 -2.26 8.85 -4.82
C GLY A 51 -3.03 7.94 -3.86
N TYR A 52 -2.35 7.18 -2.97
CA TYR A 52 -3.00 6.51 -1.86
C TYR A 52 -3.30 7.53 -0.76
N GLU A 53 -4.58 7.71 -0.46
CA GLU A 53 -5.07 8.78 0.42
C GLU A 53 -5.45 8.27 1.81
N PHE A 54 -5.65 6.96 1.96
CA PHE A 54 -6.00 6.31 3.21
C PHE A 54 -5.20 5.02 3.35
N GLY A 55 -4.87 4.63 4.58
CA GLY A 55 -4.17 3.38 4.83
C GLY A 55 -4.36 2.87 6.24
N GLY A 56 -3.95 1.63 6.43
CA GLY A 56 -4.04 0.96 7.71
C GLY A 56 -3.13 -0.23 7.84
N VAL A 57 -2.99 -0.65 9.09
CA VAL A 57 -2.18 -1.77 9.53
C VAL A 57 -3.01 -2.59 10.51
N MET A 58 -3.10 -3.89 10.24
CA MET A 58 -3.68 -4.88 11.14
C MET A 58 -2.58 -5.82 11.61
N LYS A 59 -2.54 -6.10 12.91
CA LYS A 59 -1.60 -7.05 13.52
C LYS A 59 -2.36 -8.30 13.94
N PHE A 60 -1.85 -9.45 13.53
CA PHE A 60 -2.39 -10.77 13.86
C PHE A 60 -1.42 -11.56 14.72
N ALA A 61 -1.94 -12.30 15.69
CA ALA A 61 -1.13 -13.09 16.62
C ALA A 61 -0.21 -14.08 15.87
N ASP A 62 -0.80 -14.79 14.90
CA ASP A 62 -0.16 -15.84 14.12
C ASP A 62 -0.64 -15.86 12.66
N LYS A 63 -0.03 -16.76 11.88
CA LYS A 63 -0.29 -16.90 10.43
C LYS A 63 -1.70 -17.42 10.16
N ALA A 64 -2.21 -18.29 11.02
CA ALA A 64 -3.53 -18.89 10.87
C ALA A 64 -4.63 -17.82 11.01
N SER A 65 -4.45 -16.90 11.97
CA SER A 65 -5.33 -15.75 12.20
C SER A 65 -5.37 -14.80 11.00
N LEU A 66 -4.22 -14.53 10.35
CA LEU A 66 -4.18 -13.74 9.12
C LEU A 66 -4.94 -14.45 7.97
N TYR A 67 -4.78 -15.77 7.83
CA TYR A 67 -5.48 -16.50 6.77
C TYR A 67 -6.97 -16.68 7.01
N SER A 68 -7.41 -16.78 8.27
CA SER A 68 -8.83 -16.90 8.62
C SER A 68 -9.57 -15.56 8.55
N TYR A 69 -8.85 -14.44 8.68
CA TYR A 69 -9.39 -13.09 8.51
C TYR A 69 -9.98 -12.86 7.12
N GLY A 70 -9.27 -13.26 6.06
CA GLY A 70 -9.71 -13.06 4.67
C GLY A 70 -11.14 -13.56 4.39
N PRO A 71 -11.46 -14.84 4.64
CA PRO A 71 -12.81 -15.39 4.43
C PRO A 71 -13.80 -15.06 5.57
N HIS A 72 -13.40 -14.36 6.63
CA HIS A 72 -14.26 -14.10 7.78
C HIS A 72 -15.52 -13.32 7.37
N PRO A 73 -16.74 -13.71 7.81
CA PRO A 73 -17.99 -13.09 7.37
C PRO A 73 -18.03 -11.56 7.53
N VAL A 74 -17.53 -11.06 8.67
CA VAL A 74 -17.47 -9.62 8.96
C VAL A 74 -16.52 -8.89 7.99
N HIS A 75 -15.41 -9.52 7.60
CA HIS A 75 -14.49 -8.95 6.62
C HIS A 75 -15.12 -8.98 5.22
N GLN A 76 -15.77 -10.08 4.84
CA GLN A 76 -16.48 -10.18 3.56
C GLN A 76 -17.62 -9.17 3.42
N GLU A 77 -18.36 -8.92 4.50
CA GLU A 77 -19.38 -7.88 4.56
C GLU A 77 -18.77 -6.50 4.27
N LEU A 78 -17.66 -6.15 4.93
CA LEU A 78 -16.90 -4.92 4.65
C LEU A 78 -16.46 -4.83 3.18
N VAL A 79 -15.79 -5.86 2.68
CA VAL A 79 -15.22 -5.90 1.31
C VAL A 79 -16.31 -5.74 0.25
N SER A 80 -17.50 -6.32 0.47
CA SER A 80 -18.60 -6.31 -0.51
C SER A 80 -19.01 -4.91 -0.97
N TRP A 81 -19.02 -3.93 -0.06
CA TRP A 81 -19.37 -2.54 -0.37
C TRP A 81 -18.16 -1.62 -0.45
N LEU A 82 -17.01 -2.02 0.13
CA LEU A 82 -15.78 -1.24 0.07
C LEU A 82 -15.12 -1.30 -1.31
N MET A 83 -14.99 -2.49 -1.91
CA MET A 83 -14.26 -2.69 -3.18
C MET A 83 -14.72 -1.83 -4.35
N PRO A 84 -16.03 -1.55 -4.52
CA PRO A 84 -16.50 -0.60 -5.54
C PRO A 84 -16.01 0.85 -5.34
N LEU A 85 -15.58 1.24 -4.13
CA LEU A 85 -15.19 2.60 -3.76
C LEU A 85 -13.68 2.86 -3.87
N ILE A 86 -12.86 1.81 -3.94
CA ILE A 86 -11.40 1.94 -3.79
C ILE A 86 -10.60 1.21 -4.87
N GLU A 87 -9.34 1.61 -4.99
CA GLU A 87 -8.25 0.82 -5.57
C GLU A 87 -7.28 0.45 -4.43
N PRO A 88 -7.25 -0.82 -3.98
CA PRO A 88 -6.41 -1.24 -2.86
C PRO A 88 -5.01 -1.68 -3.30
N VAL A 89 -4.04 -1.48 -2.40
CA VAL A 89 -2.79 -2.23 -2.37
C VAL A 89 -2.65 -2.86 -0.98
N GLU A 90 -2.15 -4.09 -0.94
CA GLU A 90 -2.01 -4.89 0.27
C GLU A 90 -0.61 -5.47 0.34
N VAL A 91 -0.04 -5.52 1.55
CA VAL A 91 1.28 -6.05 1.83
C VAL A 91 1.22 -6.80 3.15
N ASP A 92 1.45 -8.11 3.07
CA ASP A 92 1.54 -8.99 4.23
C ASP A 92 2.99 -9.34 4.53
N PHE A 93 3.36 -9.28 5.81
CA PHE A 93 4.68 -9.70 6.24
C PHE A 93 4.67 -10.25 7.67
N GLU A 94 5.61 -11.13 7.94
CA GLU A 94 5.89 -11.59 9.30
C GLU A 94 6.77 -10.55 10.01
N LEU A 95 6.40 -10.17 11.22
CA LEU A 95 7.31 -9.44 12.10
C LEU A 95 8.34 -10.42 12.65
N SER A 96 9.34 -10.73 11.84
CA SER A 96 10.52 -11.48 12.26
C SER A 96 11.66 -10.52 12.62
N PRO A 97 12.53 -10.88 13.59
CA PRO A 97 13.78 -10.14 13.80
C PRO A 97 14.60 -10.12 12.50
N VAL A 98 15.26 -8.98 12.25
CA VAL A 98 15.97 -8.63 10.99
C VAL A 98 16.97 -9.70 10.50
N ASN A 99 17.42 -10.61 11.38
CA ASN A 99 18.32 -11.73 11.07
C ASN A 99 17.76 -12.82 10.13
N LYS A 100 16.51 -12.72 9.67
CA LYS A 100 15.91 -13.68 8.72
C LYS A 100 15.75 -13.16 7.29
N PHE A 101 16.14 -11.93 6.97
CA PHE A 101 16.17 -11.50 5.57
C PHE A 101 17.25 -12.29 4.81
N PRO A 102 16.90 -13.04 3.74
CA PRO A 102 17.90 -13.70 2.92
C PRO A 102 18.65 -12.61 2.14
N ILE A 103 19.77 -12.14 2.70
CA ILE A 103 20.73 -11.23 2.06
C ILE A 103 21.28 -11.78 0.73
N ASN A 104 21.03 -13.06 0.44
CA ASN A 104 21.44 -13.77 -0.78
C ASN A 104 20.28 -14.50 -1.49
N ALA A 105 19.04 -14.01 -1.43
CA ALA A 105 17.99 -14.56 -2.29
C ALA A 105 18.31 -14.21 -3.75
N PRO A 106 18.58 -15.20 -4.65
CA PRO A 106 18.82 -14.89 -6.04
C PRO A 106 17.57 -14.23 -6.63
N ALA A 107 17.76 -13.13 -7.34
CA ALA A 107 16.72 -12.49 -8.13
C ALA A 107 16.24 -13.48 -9.20
N GLY A 108 15.22 -14.29 -8.88
CA GLY A 108 14.74 -15.27 -9.86
C GLY A 108 13.73 -16.27 -9.31
N LYS A 109 12.45 -15.97 -9.56
CA LYS A 109 11.42 -16.83 -10.19
C LYS A 109 10.00 -16.52 -9.68
N TRP A 110 9.60 -15.26 -9.73
CA TRP A 110 8.17 -14.93 -9.82
C TRP A 110 7.75 -15.07 -11.28
N ARG A 111 7.50 -16.31 -11.73
CA ARG A 111 6.91 -16.55 -13.05
C ARG A 111 5.42 -16.22 -12.97
N HIS A 112 5.09 -15.05 -13.49
CA HIS A 112 3.73 -14.57 -13.71
C HIS A 112 2.87 -15.60 -14.49
N LYS A 113 1.76 -16.03 -13.90
CA LYS A 113 0.53 -16.33 -14.66
C LYS A 113 -0.36 -15.08 -14.59
N PHE A 114 0.03 -14.03 -15.33
CA PHE A 114 -0.87 -12.95 -15.70
C PHE A 114 -0.77 -12.78 -17.22
N PRO A 115 -1.90 -12.67 -17.94
CA PRO A 115 -1.89 -12.55 -19.39
C PRO A 115 -1.16 -11.28 -19.83
N ALA A 116 -0.47 -11.38 -20.96
CA ALA A 116 0.51 -10.43 -21.45
C ALA A 116 0.02 -8.97 -21.43
N ALA A 117 0.75 -8.11 -20.73
CA ALA A 117 0.62 -6.67 -20.87
C ALA A 117 1.08 -6.27 -22.28
N ARG A 118 0.20 -5.56 -22.98
CA ARG A 118 0.45 -4.91 -24.27
C ARG A 118 1.67 -3.99 -24.15
N SER A 119 2.60 -4.12 -25.08
CA SER A 119 3.82 -3.31 -25.16
C SER A 119 3.48 -1.84 -25.43
N TYR A 120 3.93 -0.94 -24.57
CA TYR A 120 4.10 0.47 -24.90
C TYR A 120 5.55 0.71 -25.31
N PRO A 121 5.83 1.46 -26.38
CA PRO A 121 7.19 1.70 -26.86
C PRO A 121 7.98 2.58 -25.89
N ALA A 122 9.29 2.29 -25.80
CA ALA A 122 10.25 2.98 -24.96
C ALA A 122 10.30 4.48 -25.29
N CYS A 123 10.08 5.32 -24.29
CA CYS A 123 10.29 6.76 -24.41
C CYS A 123 11.81 7.02 -24.44
N ALA A 124 12.27 7.54 -25.57
CA ALA A 124 13.66 7.91 -25.81
C ALA A 124 14.14 8.97 -24.80
N CYS A 125 15.40 8.84 -24.40
CA CYS A 125 16.15 9.84 -23.65
C CYS A 125 16.03 11.22 -24.32
N LEU A 126 15.43 12.19 -23.61
CA LEU A 126 15.54 13.61 -23.94
C LEU A 126 16.08 14.33 -22.70
N GLU A 127 17.20 15.01 -22.92
CA GLU A 127 18.04 15.71 -21.94
C GLU A 127 17.28 16.77 -21.13
N PRO A 128 17.73 17.09 -19.89
CA PRO A 128 17.14 18.16 -19.11
C PRO A 128 17.53 19.54 -19.68
N ARG A 129 16.58 20.22 -20.33
CA ARG A 129 16.67 21.66 -20.61
C ARG A 129 16.43 22.46 -19.32
N TYR A 130 17.49 22.83 -18.63
CA TYR A 130 17.49 24.00 -17.75
C TYR A 130 18.79 24.80 -17.98
N PRO A 131 18.72 26.09 -18.36
CA PRO A 131 19.90 26.93 -18.44
C PRO A 131 20.30 27.40 -17.03
N LEU A 132 21.54 27.10 -16.62
CA LEU A 132 22.19 27.75 -15.49
C LEU A 132 22.72 29.13 -15.93
N PRO A 133 22.53 30.22 -15.15
CA PRO A 133 23.21 31.47 -15.43
C PRO A 133 24.70 31.34 -15.10
N CYS A 134 25.52 31.53 -16.13
CA CYS A 134 26.97 31.64 -16.05
C CYS A 134 27.32 33.09 -15.70
N SER A 135 28.01 33.32 -14.59
CA SER A 135 28.77 34.56 -14.37
C SER A 135 30.14 34.21 -13.81
N ARG A 136 31.12 34.05 -14.71
CA ARG A 136 32.54 34.27 -14.43
C ARG A 136 32.90 35.69 -14.87
N HIS A 137 33.47 36.47 -13.97
CA HIS A 137 34.50 37.47 -14.26
C HIS A 137 35.43 37.50 -13.03
N SER A 138 36.57 36.81 -13.10
CA SER A 138 37.88 37.30 -13.58
C SER A 138 38.57 38.23 -12.57
N ASN A 139 39.65 37.69 -12.04
CA ASN A 139 40.65 38.23 -11.13
C ASN A 139 41.32 39.52 -11.66
N GLN A 140 41.56 40.54 -10.82
CA GLN A 140 42.71 41.48 -10.88
C GLN A 140 42.61 42.60 -9.81
N ARG A 141 43.38 42.49 -8.73
CA ARG A 141 44.48 43.40 -8.30
C ARG A 141 45.04 42.96 -6.96
#